data_AF-A0A847HHZ3-F1
#
_entry.id   AF-A0A847HHZ3-F1
#
_cell.length_a   1.000
_cell.length_b   1.000
_cell.length_c   1.000
_cell.angle_alpha   90.00
_cell.angle_beta   90.00
_cell.angle_gamma   90.00
#
_symmetry.space_group_name_H-M   'P 1'
#
loop_
_entity.id
_entity.type
_entity.pdbx_description
1 polymer ?
#
loop_
_entity_poly.entity_id
_entity_poly.type
_entity_poly.pdbx_seq_one_letter_code
_entity_poly.pdbx_strand_id
1 'polypeptide(L)'
;MTGALITVGVNTLAFYMISEMVPGFDVKSKKTAFMMAIAYSFLAALAWLVALPLSITLAFVFAILAFIPLIGPLLSGAGLFITTFGLLFGISFGLLLLIDRIMDDFNMRSKTVAVIASVMLGLLGVLMRVFLG
;
A
#
# COMPACT_ATOMS: atom_id res chain seq x y z
N MET A 1 16.70 -7.98 10.48
CA MET A 1 17.09 -6.55 10.33
C MET A 1 17.17 -6.11 8.87
N THR A 2 17.72 -6.92 7.96
CA THR A 2 17.83 -6.60 6.52
C THR A 2 16.49 -6.32 5.82
N GLY A 3 15.44 -7.11 6.05
CA GLY A 3 14.15 -6.92 5.36
C GLY A 3 13.42 -5.61 5.67
N ALA A 4 13.51 -5.12 6.91
CA ALA A 4 12.88 -3.85 7.31
C ALA A 4 13.58 -2.64 6.66
N LEU A 5 14.92 -2.66 6.63
CA LEU A 5 15.72 -1.63 5.97
C LEU A 5 15.50 -1.62 4.46
N ILE A 6 15.40 -2.79 3.83
CA ILE A 6 15.07 -2.91 2.40
C ILE A 6 13.67 -2.33 2.14
N THR A 7 12.69 -2.64 2.98
CA THR A 7 11.32 -2.12 2.84
C THR A 7 11.27 -0.61 2.94
N VAL A 8 11.96 -0.02 3.93
CA VAL A 8 12.05 1.44 4.08
C VAL A 8 12.77 2.07 2.89
N GLY A 9 13.86 1.47 2.40
CA GLY A 9 14.59 1.94 1.22
C GLY A 9 13.73 1.92 -0.05
N VAL A 10 13.03 0.82 -0.30
CA VAL A 10 12.08 0.65 -1.42
C VAL A 10 10.97 1.69 -1.33
N ASN A 11 10.36 1.86 -0.16
CA ASN A 11 9.29 2.85 0.02
C ASN A 11 9.82 4.29 -0.16
N THR A 12 11.04 4.58 0.30
CA THR A 12 11.67 5.90 0.11
C THR A 12 11.85 6.21 -1.38
N LEU A 13 12.36 5.23 -2.14
CA LEU A 13 12.48 5.34 -3.60
C LEU A 13 11.11 5.50 -4.25
N ALA A 14 10.10 4.73 -3.83
CA ALA A 14 8.74 4.84 -4.35
C ALA A 14 8.18 6.26 -4.14
N PHE A 15 8.28 6.80 -2.93
CA PHE A 15 7.80 8.14 -2.61
C PHE A 15 8.52 9.22 -3.42
N TYR A 16 9.82 9.05 -3.61
CA TYR A 16 10.60 9.98 -4.43
C TYR A 16 10.17 9.92 -5.90
N MET A 17 10.05 8.72 -6.49
CA MET A 17 9.56 8.55 -7.86
C MET A 17 8.14 9.11 -8.03
N ILE A 18 7.25 8.87 -7.07
CA ILE A 18 5.88 9.38 -7.11
C ILE A 18 5.87 10.91 -7.05
N SER A 19 6.76 11.53 -6.26
CA SER A 19 6.86 12.99 -6.21
C SER A 19 7.29 13.61 -7.55
N GLU A 20 8.11 12.90 -8.33
CA GLU A 20 8.51 13.35 -9.67
C GLU A 20 7.43 13.06 -10.74
N MET A 21 6.65 11.98 -10.57
CA MET A 21 5.67 11.52 -11.56
C MET A 21 4.25 12.06 -11.36
N VAL A 22 3.86 12.42 -10.13
CA VAL A 22 2.49 12.83 -9.77
C VAL A 22 2.46 14.31 -9.38
N PRO A 23 1.91 15.19 -10.24
CA PRO A 23 1.77 16.59 -9.92
C PRO A 23 0.94 16.80 -8.65
N GLY A 24 1.51 17.51 -7.67
CA GLY A 24 0.86 17.81 -6.40
C GLY A 24 1.07 16.80 -5.29
N PHE A 25 1.97 15.82 -5.47
CA PHE A 25 2.56 15.01 -4.40
C PHE A 25 3.93 15.61 -4.03
N ASP A 26 3.93 16.68 -3.23
CA ASP A 26 5.14 17.46 -2.99
C ASP A 26 5.90 16.95 -1.75
N VAL A 27 7.11 16.44 -1.99
CA VAL A 27 8.04 16.01 -0.93
C VAL A 27 9.22 16.98 -0.89
N LYS A 28 9.32 17.79 0.18
CA LYS A 28 10.30 18.89 0.24
C LYS A 28 11.77 18.47 0.15
N SER A 29 12.12 17.23 0.53
CA SER A 29 13.50 16.75 0.50
C SER A 29 13.62 15.23 0.51
N LYS A 30 14.79 14.70 0.13
CA LYS A 30 15.13 13.26 0.28
C LYS A 30 15.02 12.78 1.74
N LYS A 31 15.33 13.65 2.70
CA LYS A 31 15.17 13.36 4.14
C LYS A 31 13.68 13.22 4.49
N THR A 32 12.83 14.05 3.92
CA THR A 32 11.37 13.98 4.09
C THR A 32 10.81 12.68 3.50
N ALA A 33 11.26 12.28 2.31
CA ALA A 33 10.87 11.01 1.69
C ALA A 33 11.23 9.80 2.58
N PHE A 34 12.41 9.82 3.20
CA PHE A 34 12.85 8.78 4.12
C PHE A 34 12.01 8.76 5.41
N MET A 35 11.73 9.93 5.98
CA MET A 35 10.84 10.04 7.16
C MET A 35 9.42 9.56 6.84
N MET A 36 8.88 9.91 5.68
CA MET A 36 7.60 9.38 5.20
C MET A 36 7.64 7.87 5.04
N ALA A 37 8.73 7.31 4.50
CA ALA A 37 8.88 5.87 4.34
C ALA A 37 8.92 5.15 5.69
N ILE A 38 9.57 5.71 6.71
CA ILE A 38 9.56 5.16 8.06
C ILE A 38 8.14 5.25 8.65
N ALA A 39 7.51 6.42 8.61
CA ALA A 39 6.17 6.63 9.15
C ALA A 39 5.15 5.70 8.46
N TYR A 40 5.18 5.64 7.14
CA TYR A 40 4.35 4.74 6.35
C TYR A 40 4.62 3.28 6.70
N SER A 41 5.88 2.84 6.80
CA SER A 41 6.19 1.45 7.11
C SER A 41 5.74 1.05 8.52
N PHE A 42 5.87 1.94 9.49
CA PHE A 42 5.40 1.72 10.86
C PHE A 42 3.88 1.67 10.93
N LEU A 43 3.19 2.66 10.35
CA LEU A 43 1.74 2.70 10.32
C LEU A 43 1.14 1.55 9.49
N ALA A 44 1.79 1.16 8.40
CA ALA A 44 1.41 0.00 7.61
C ALA A 44 1.54 -1.29 8.42
N ALA A 45 2.61 -1.46 9.19
CA ALA A 45 2.75 -2.61 10.08
C ALA A 45 1.60 -2.67 11.11
N LEU A 46 1.23 -1.54 11.70
CA LEU A 46 0.07 -1.45 12.61
C LEU A 46 -1.25 -1.74 11.90
N ALA A 47 -1.46 -1.17 10.71
CA ALA A 47 -2.66 -1.43 9.90
C ALA A 47 -2.77 -2.92 9.54
N TRP A 48 -1.64 -3.57 9.25
CA TRP A 48 -1.59 -5.00 8.98
C TRP A 48 -1.96 -5.87 10.17
N LEU A 49 -1.66 -5.46 11.41
CA LEU A 49 -2.11 -6.19 12.59
C LEU A 49 -3.64 -6.28 12.69
N VAL A 50 -4.33 -5.23 12.24
CA VAL A 50 -5.81 -5.20 12.20
C VAL A 50 -6.35 -5.88 10.93
N ALA A 51 -5.64 -5.77 9.81
CA ALA A 51 -6.04 -6.36 8.54
C ALA A 51 -5.84 -7.89 8.50
N LEU A 52 -4.87 -8.44 9.24
CA LEU A 52 -4.53 -9.87 9.24
C LEU A 52 -5.70 -10.79 9.65
N PRO A 53 -6.40 -10.53 10.77
CA PRO A 53 -7.58 -11.32 11.14
C PRO A 53 -8.69 -11.23 10.09
N LEU A 54 -8.85 -10.05 9.49
CA LEU A 54 -9.85 -9.77 8.47
C LEU A 54 -9.54 -10.54 7.17
N SER A 55 -8.29 -10.54 6.74
CA SER A 55 -7.84 -11.27 5.56
C SER A 55 -7.92 -12.79 5.74
N ILE A 56 -7.61 -13.31 6.94
CA ILE A 56 -7.77 -14.75 7.26
C ILE A 56 -9.25 -15.15 7.19
N THR A 57 -10.14 -14.34 7.77
CA THR A 57 -11.59 -14.61 7.75
C THR A 57 -12.12 -14.63 6.32
N LEU A 58 -11.73 -13.64 5.51
CA LEU A 58 -12.11 -13.56 4.10
C LEU A 58 -11.57 -14.73 3.28
N ALA A 59 -10.30 -15.12 3.49
CA ALA A 59 -9.70 -16.27 2.84
C ALA A 59 -10.48 -17.57 3.14
N PHE A 60 -10.95 -17.74 4.39
CA PHE A 60 -11.79 -18.87 4.77
C PHE A 60 -13.14 -18.87 4.05
N VAL A 61 -13.82 -17.71 3.98
CA VAL A 61 -15.08 -17.57 3.24
C VAL A 61 -14.89 -17.91 1.75
N PHE A 62 -13.82 -17.41 1.12
CA PHE A 62 -13.54 -17.70 -0.28
C PHE A 62 -13.18 -19.18 -0.52
N ALA A 63 -12.49 -19.83 0.43
CA ALA A 63 -12.23 -21.26 0.36
C ALA A 63 -13.52 -22.10 0.37
N ILE A 64 -14.55 -21.69 1.11
CA ILE A 64 -15.86 -22.35 1.10
C ILE A 64 -16.58 -22.16 -0.24
N LEU A 65 -16.45 -21.00 -0.88
CA LEU A 65 -17.05 -20.74 -2.19
C LEU A 65 -16.36 -21.52 -3.33
N ALA A 66 -15.10 -21.92 -3.13
CA ALA A 66 -14.33 -22.68 -4.11
C ALA A 66 -14.84 -24.11 -4.37
N PHE A 67 -15.72 -24.65 -3.52
CA PHE A 67 -16.27 -26.00 -3.66
C PHE A 67 -17.30 -26.15 -4.81
N ILE A 68 -17.77 -25.05 -5.41
CA ILE A 68 -18.66 -25.09 -6.58
C ILE A 68 -17.83 -25.39 -7.83
N PRO A 69 -18.06 -26.51 -8.56
CA PRO A 69 -17.29 -26.84 -9.74
C PRO A 69 -17.35 -25.75 -10.82
N LEU A 70 -16.23 -25.50 -11.50
CA LEU A 70 -16.02 -24.48 -12.55
C LEU A 70 -16.14 -23.01 -12.08
N ILE A 71 -17.22 -22.64 -11.39
CA ILE A 71 -17.55 -21.25 -11.05
C ILE A 71 -16.95 -20.84 -9.70
N GLY A 72 -16.88 -21.76 -8.73
CA GLY A 72 -16.35 -21.50 -7.39
C GLY A 72 -14.88 -21.04 -7.37
N PRO A 73 -13.96 -21.71 -8.08
CA PRO A 73 -12.57 -21.26 -8.20
C PRO A 73 -12.43 -19.87 -8.83
N LEU A 74 -13.26 -19.55 -9.84
CA LEU A 74 -13.25 -18.23 -10.48
C LEU A 74 -13.75 -17.14 -9.53
N LEU A 75 -14.87 -17.38 -8.84
CA LEU A 75 -15.44 -16.41 -7.89
C LEU A 75 -14.56 -16.21 -6.65
N SER A 76 -13.99 -17.28 -6.11
CA SER A 76 -13.06 -17.21 -4.97
C SER A 76 -11.76 -16.49 -5.33
N GLY A 77 -11.20 -16.78 -6.51
CA GLY A 77 -10.00 -16.10 -7.01
C GLY A 77 -10.22 -14.60 -7.28
N ALA A 78 -11.29 -14.25 -7.98
CA ALA A 78 -11.66 -12.85 -8.23
C ALA A 78 -12.00 -12.11 -6.95
N GLY A 79 -12.72 -12.76 -6.02
CA GLY A 79 -13.04 -12.21 -4.71
C GLY A 79 -11.79 -11.93 -3.88
N LEU A 80 -10.86 -12.89 -3.79
CA LEU A 80 -9.57 -12.71 -3.13
C LEU A 80 -8.78 -11.55 -3.72
N PHE A 81 -8.71 -11.45 -5.05
CA PHE A 81 -8.00 -10.38 -5.72
C PHE A 81 -8.58 -9.01 -5.42
N ILE A 82 -9.90 -8.82 -5.63
CA ILE A 82 -10.58 -7.54 -5.39
C ILE A 82 -10.47 -7.12 -3.94
N THR A 83 -10.66 -8.06 -3.00
CA THR A 83 -10.66 -7.74 -1.58
C THR A 83 -9.26 -7.40 -1.08
N THR A 84 -8.24 -8.15 -1.54
CA THR A 84 -6.84 -7.86 -1.22
C THR A 84 -6.40 -6.52 -1.81
N PHE A 85 -6.75 -6.24 -3.06
CA PHE A 85 -6.50 -4.95 -3.69
C PHE A 85 -7.17 -3.81 -2.93
N GLY A 86 -8.47 -3.96 -2.60
CA GLY A 86 -9.23 -2.96 -1.86
C GLY A 86 -8.65 -2.69 -0.46
N LEU A 87 -8.22 -3.73 0.26
CA LEU A 87 -7.55 -3.61 1.56
C LEU A 87 -6.22 -2.86 1.44
N LEU A 88 -5.35 -3.29 0.52
CA LEU A 88 -4.05 -2.65 0.28
C LEU A 88 -4.18 -1.19 -0.14
N PHE A 89 -5.08 -0.92 -1.08
CA PHE A 89 -5.37 0.42 -1.58
C PHE A 89 -5.94 1.29 -0.47
N GLY A 90 -6.96 0.81 0.26
CA GLY A 90 -7.62 1.55 1.32
C GLY A 90 -6.68 1.89 2.48
N ILE A 91 -5.85 0.93 2.91
CA ILE A 91 -4.81 1.16 3.91
C ILE A 91 -3.83 2.21 3.39
N SER A 92 -3.27 2.02 2.18
CA SER A 92 -2.27 2.95 1.64
C SER A 92 -2.82 4.37 1.48
N PHE A 93 -4.05 4.51 0.99
CA PHE A 93 -4.74 5.79 0.86
C PHE A 93 -4.98 6.45 2.22
N GLY A 94 -5.50 5.71 3.19
CA GLY A 94 -5.73 6.22 4.55
C GLY A 94 -4.43 6.65 5.24
N LEU A 95 -3.36 5.87 5.07
CA LEU A 95 -2.04 6.19 5.61
C LEU A 95 -1.44 7.44 4.97
N LEU A 96 -1.56 7.59 3.65
CA LEU A 96 -1.10 8.80 2.97
C LEU A 96 -1.82 10.05 3.49
N LEU A 97 -3.14 10.01 3.63
CA LEU A 97 -3.90 11.12 4.20
C LEU A 97 -3.54 11.41 5.66
N LEU A 98 -3.20 10.38 6.44
CA LEU A 98 -2.79 10.54 7.82
C LEU A 98 -1.38 11.15 7.91
N ILE A 99 -0.45 10.73 7.06
CA ILE A 99 0.91 11.28 6.99
C ILE A 99 0.88 12.74 6.54
N ASP A 100 0.06 13.07 5.53
CA ASP A 100 -0.18 14.45 5.07
C ASP A 100 -0.66 15.38 6.19
N ARG A 101 -1.45 14.86 7.13
CA ARG A 101 -1.92 15.65 8.29
C ARG A 101 -0.88 15.79 9.41
N ILE A 102 0.08 14.89 9.51
CA ILE A 102 1.03 14.82 10.64
C ILE A 102 2.39 15.41 10.26
N MET A 103 2.76 15.37 8.97
CA MET A 103 4.06 15.84 8.48
C MET A 103 3.93 17.15 7.73
N ASP A 104 4.36 18.26 8.34
CA ASP A 104 4.35 19.60 7.72
C ASP A 104 5.24 19.75 6.47
N ASP A 105 6.15 18.80 6.27
CA ASP A 105 7.08 18.77 5.12
C ASP A 105 6.58 17.96 3.92
N PHE A 106 5.41 17.36 4.05
CA PHE A 106 4.73 16.64 2.97
C PHE A 106 3.37 17.27 2.74
N ASN A 107 3.02 17.52 1.47
CA ASN A 107 1.73 18.12 1.14
C ASN A 107 1.16 17.49 -0.12
N MET A 108 -0.08 17.00 -0.02
CA MET A 108 -0.88 16.57 -1.14
C MET A 108 -1.91 17.64 -1.50
N ARG A 109 -1.86 18.12 -2.75
CA ARG A 109 -2.78 19.16 -3.24
C ARG A 109 -4.25 18.76 -3.22
N SER A 110 -4.56 17.46 -3.27
CA SER A 110 -5.95 16.98 -3.25
C SER A 110 -6.06 15.51 -2.87
N LYS A 111 -7.27 15.08 -2.49
CA LYS A 111 -7.61 13.66 -2.29
C LYS A 111 -7.40 12.82 -3.56
N THR A 112 -7.55 13.41 -4.73
CA THR A 112 -7.31 12.73 -6.02
C THR A 112 -5.83 12.35 -6.18
N VAL A 113 -4.91 13.22 -5.72
CA VAL A 113 -3.47 12.91 -5.71
C VAL A 113 -3.19 11.73 -4.78
N ALA A 114 -3.83 11.68 -3.61
CA ALA A 114 -3.68 10.55 -2.69
C ALA A 114 -4.14 9.22 -3.31
N VAL A 115 -5.20 9.22 -4.13
CA VAL A 115 -5.66 8.03 -4.88
C VAL A 115 -4.61 7.60 -5.92
N ILE A 116 -4.08 8.54 -6.69
CA ILE A 116 -3.08 8.23 -7.72
C ILE A 116 -1.80 7.71 -7.04
N ALA A 117 -1.34 8.38 -5.98
CA ALA A 117 -0.17 7.99 -5.23
C ALA A 117 -0.33 6.61 -4.56
N SER A 118 -1.51 6.28 -4.02
CA SER A 118 -1.74 4.94 -3.43
C SER A 118 -1.74 3.83 -4.48
N VAL A 119 -2.29 4.07 -5.68
CA VAL A 119 -2.17 3.13 -6.81
C VAL A 119 -0.72 2.97 -7.23
N MET A 120 0.02 4.07 -7.39
CA MET A 120 1.43 4.02 -7.77
C MET A 120 2.31 3.34 -6.72
N LEU A 121 2.06 3.58 -5.42
CA LEU A 121 2.73 2.85 -4.33
C LEU A 121 2.48 1.35 -4.42
N GLY A 122 1.24 0.95 -4.71
CA GLY A 122 0.90 -0.46 -4.90
C GLY A 122 1.67 -1.08 -6.07
N LEU A 123 1.65 -0.42 -7.23
CA LEU A 123 2.35 -0.89 -8.44
C LEU A 123 3.87 -0.93 -8.25
N LEU A 124 4.46 0.18 -7.78
CA LEU A 124 5.90 0.28 -7.53
C LEU A 124 6.34 -0.68 -6.44
N GLY A 125 5.54 -0.88 -5.40
CA GLY A 125 5.81 -1.84 -4.34
C GLY A 125 5.82 -3.28 -4.84
N VAL A 126 4.89 -3.66 -5.72
CA VAL A 126 4.87 -4.98 -6.37
C VAL A 126 6.07 -5.13 -7.29
N LEU A 127 6.30 -4.18 -8.20
CA LEU A 127 7.42 -4.22 -9.15
C LEU A 127 8.76 -4.32 -8.43
N MET A 128 9.01 -3.45 -7.45
CA MET A 128 10.29 -3.46 -6.73
C MET A 128 10.51 -4.74 -5.92
N ARG A 129 9.46 -5.34 -5.34
CA ARG A 129 9.60 -6.63 -4.65
C ARG A 129 9.88 -7.77 -5.63
N VAL A 130 9.24 -7.77 -6.80
CA VAL A 130 9.53 -8.74 -7.87
C VAL A 130 11.00 -8.64 -8.34
N PHE A 131 11.55 -7.44 -8.43
CA PHE A 131 12.96 -7.23 -8.80
C PHE A 131 13.95 -7.52 -7.66
N LEU A 132 13.53 -7.38 -6.40
CA LEU A 132 14.42 -7.51 -5.22
C LEU A 132 14.33 -8.87 -4.51
N GLY A 133 13.35 -9.72 -4.84
CA GLY A 133 13.18 -11.07 -4.29
C GLY A 133 12.05 -11.17 -3.28
#